data_AF-A0A7C6IHE6-F1
#
_entry.id   AF-A0A7C6IHE6-F1
#
_cell.length_a   1.000
_cell.length_b   1.000
_cell.length_c   1.000
_cell.angle_alpha   90.00
_cell.angle_beta   90.00
_cell.angle_gamma   90.00
#
_symmetry.space_group_name_H-M   'P 1'
#
loop_
_entity.id
_entity.type
_entity.pdbx_description
1 polymer ?
#
loop_
_entity_poly.entity_id
_entity_poly.type
_entity_poly.pdbx_seq_one_letter_code
_entity_poly.pdbx_strand_id
1 'polypeptide(L)'
;MADKYQELVSGGPLTGVAKSLGLPQPPHLRRHKTGGPLLGNDTVLVTGTGADADAIAAQLGEWDLNVRRDEAGDDKVGAIVVVVTESERPTDLQAPVLAAAKHLRKLDKGGRLVVISRAQDENLDPALNATRAGVEGLVRSMGHEVRGGSTANGILVHDGVAATAPSVIASLNFFLSGRSAFVDGQFLRVTSEQGSLPEDWDKPLAGKVAAVTGAARGIGAAIARLMSENGAEIIAIDVPAAGESLAKVANEVGGLALQLDITAEDAGKQIADTAAKRYGKLDIVVHNAGITRDKMLANMDEAKWASVIAVNLDAQLRMNEQLLAHEAFQNSPRIVTMSSTSGIAGNRGQTNYATTKAGVIGMVTATAERMAGLGGNINAIAPGFIETEMTAAIPFATRQVARRLNSLQQGGRPEDVAQAIIFMVSDGGLGVNGHVMRVCGQNMVGA
;
A
#
# COMPACT_ATOMS: atom_id res chain seq x y z
N MET A 1 -18.62 -5.41 -6.52
CA MET A 1 -19.44 -5.22 -7.75
C MET A 1 -18.67 -4.30 -8.68
N ALA A 2 -18.61 -4.61 -9.97
CA ALA A 2 -17.98 -3.74 -10.96
C ALA A 2 -18.71 -2.38 -11.05
N ASP A 3 -17.97 -1.32 -11.32
CA ASP A 3 -18.51 0.03 -11.52
C ASP A 3 -19.21 0.09 -12.88
N LYS A 4 -20.48 -0.34 -12.95
CA LYS A 4 -21.28 -0.36 -14.19
C LYS A 4 -21.30 0.99 -14.92
N TYR A 5 -21.15 2.09 -14.20
CA TYR A 5 -21.01 3.42 -14.81
C TYR A 5 -19.73 3.50 -15.64
N GLN A 6 -18.58 3.13 -15.05
CA GLN A 6 -17.29 3.09 -15.75
C GLN A 6 -17.35 2.20 -17.01
N GLU A 7 -17.97 1.02 -16.92
CA GLU A 7 -18.12 0.13 -18.08
C GLU A 7 -18.91 0.78 -19.23
N LEU A 8 -19.94 1.56 -18.91
CA LEU A 8 -20.77 2.24 -19.91
C LEU A 8 -20.09 3.46 -20.53
N VAL A 9 -19.38 4.26 -19.71
CA VAL A 9 -18.83 5.56 -20.13
C VAL A 9 -17.37 5.52 -20.54
N SER A 10 -16.60 4.51 -20.13
CA SER A 10 -15.17 4.37 -20.40
C SER A 10 -14.90 3.10 -21.24
N GLY A 11 -15.03 3.22 -22.56
CA GLY A 11 -14.84 2.12 -23.51
C GLY A 11 -16.14 1.40 -23.93
N GLY A 12 -17.28 1.85 -23.44
CA GLY A 12 -18.61 1.33 -23.76
C GLY A 12 -19.41 2.18 -24.75
N PRO A 13 -20.67 1.79 -25.04
CA PRO A 13 -21.50 2.43 -26.06
C PRO A 13 -21.83 3.91 -25.77
N LEU A 14 -21.69 4.37 -24.52
CA LEU A 14 -21.98 5.75 -24.12
C LEU A 14 -20.73 6.64 -24.06
N THR A 15 -19.54 6.16 -24.42
CA THR A 15 -18.30 6.96 -24.31
C THR A 15 -18.35 8.28 -25.09
N GLY A 16 -18.92 8.29 -26.29
CA GLY A 16 -19.08 9.52 -27.08
C GLY A 16 -20.03 10.54 -26.44
N VAL A 17 -21.15 10.05 -25.90
CA VAL A 17 -22.18 10.87 -25.24
C VAL A 17 -21.69 11.40 -23.89
N ALA A 18 -21.04 10.55 -23.09
CA ALA A 18 -20.46 10.98 -21.82
C ALA A 18 -19.40 12.06 -22.02
N LYS A 19 -18.57 11.93 -23.06
CA LYS A 19 -17.57 12.94 -23.42
C LYS A 19 -18.21 14.26 -23.86
N SER A 20 -19.26 14.25 -24.67
CA SER A 20 -19.93 15.48 -25.11
C SER A 20 -20.67 16.19 -23.97
N LEU A 21 -21.14 15.44 -22.98
CA LEU A 21 -21.82 15.95 -21.79
C LEU A 21 -20.85 16.32 -20.64
N GLY A 22 -19.54 16.15 -20.82
CA GLY A 22 -18.54 16.43 -19.78
C GLY A 22 -18.63 15.52 -18.56
N LEU A 23 -19.21 14.33 -18.71
CA LEU A 23 -19.36 13.38 -17.61
C LEU A 23 -18.00 12.75 -17.25
N PRO A 24 -17.73 12.45 -15.97
CA PRO A 24 -16.48 11.80 -15.56
C PRO A 24 -16.28 10.47 -16.28
N GLN A 25 -15.07 10.23 -16.81
CA GLN A 25 -14.70 9.00 -17.52
C GLN A 25 -13.52 8.33 -16.81
N PRO A 26 -13.77 7.63 -15.68
CA PRO A 26 -12.71 7.00 -14.92
C PRO A 26 -11.96 5.96 -15.77
N PRO A 27 -10.63 5.96 -15.75
CA PRO A 27 -9.81 5.07 -16.56
C PRO A 27 -9.87 3.63 -16.04
N HIS A 28 -9.79 2.63 -16.91
CA HIS A 28 -9.58 1.25 -16.46
C HIS A 28 -8.16 1.10 -15.91
N LEU A 29 -8.04 0.81 -14.62
CA LEU A 29 -6.74 0.68 -13.98
C LEU A 29 -6.11 -0.68 -14.31
N ARG A 30 -4.89 -0.64 -14.85
CA ARG A 30 -4.06 -1.84 -15.06
C ARG A 30 -3.64 -2.38 -13.70
N ARG A 31 -4.10 -3.60 -13.39
CA ARG A 31 -3.74 -4.35 -12.19
C ARG A 31 -2.83 -5.51 -12.51
N HIS A 32 -2.09 -5.95 -11.51
CA HIS A 32 -1.14 -7.04 -11.64
C HIS A 32 -1.83 -8.35 -12.04
N LYS A 33 -1.13 -9.14 -12.85
CA LYS A 33 -1.47 -10.51 -13.21
C LYS A 33 -0.16 -11.30 -13.14
N THR A 34 -0.18 -12.45 -12.48
CA THR A 34 0.96 -13.38 -12.43
C THR A 34 1.41 -13.73 -13.85
N GLY A 35 2.72 -13.72 -14.09
CA GLY A 35 3.35 -13.91 -15.40
C GLY A 35 3.12 -12.76 -16.38
N GLY A 36 2.44 -11.69 -15.97
CA GLY A 36 2.25 -10.49 -16.77
C GLY A 36 3.49 -9.59 -16.75
N PRO A 37 3.65 -8.69 -17.74
CA PRO A 37 4.80 -7.80 -17.78
C PRO A 37 4.80 -6.82 -16.60
N LEU A 38 5.96 -6.26 -16.24
CA LEU A 38 6.06 -5.23 -15.19
C LEU A 38 5.27 -3.97 -15.58
N LEU A 39 5.52 -3.45 -16.78
CA LEU A 39 4.85 -2.29 -17.37
C LEU A 39 3.96 -2.68 -18.57
N GLY A 40 2.98 -1.84 -18.91
CA GLY A 40 2.18 -2.04 -20.13
C GLY A 40 2.94 -1.68 -21.41
N ASN A 41 3.96 -0.83 -21.26
CA ASN A 41 4.95 -0.42 -22.24
C ASN A 41 6.29 -0.49 -21.52
N ASP A 42 7.25 -1.21 -22.06
CA ASP A 42 8.56 -1.50 -21.44
C ASP A 42 9.53 -0.31 -21.47
N THR A 43 9.18 0.78 -22.15
CA THR A 43 10.02 1.96 -22.24
C THR A 43 9.94 2.78 -20.96
N VAL A 44 11.08 2.97 -20.31
CA VAL A 44 11.23 3.74 -19.08
C VAL A 44 12.18 4.90 -19.30
N LEU A 45 11.70 6.11 -19.04
CA LEU A 45 12.53 7.30 -19.02
C LEU A 45 13.10 7.51 -17.61
N VAL A 46 14.42 7.58 -17.49
CA VAL A 46 15.09 8.00 -16.24
C VAL A 46 15.65 9.39 -16.43
N THR A 47 15.30 10.31 -15.54
CA THR A 47 15.80 11.69 -15.54
C THR A 47 16.51 11.98 -14.23
N GLY A 48 17.58 12.77 -14.28
CA GLY A 48 18.45 12.97 -13.13
C GLY A 48 19.91 12.88 -13.54
N THR A 49 20.77 13.45 -12.70
CA THR A 49 22.22 13.41 -12.87
C THR A 49 22.84 12.81 -11.62
N GLY A 50 24.03 12.25 -11.76
CA GLY A 50 24.78 11.70 -10.63
C GLY A 50 24.78 10.17 -10.59
N ALA A 51 25.58 9.65 -9.67
CA ALA A 51 25.83 8.22 -9.53
C ALA A 51 24.56 7.44 -9.15
N ASP A 52 23.71 8.01 -8.29
CA ASP A 52 22.46 7.36 -7.90
C ASP A 52 21.49 7.24 -9.10
N ALA A 53 21.40 8.27 -9.94
CA ALA A 53 20.58 8.24 -11.14
C ALA A 53 21.07 7.16 -12.11
N ASP A 54 22.38 7.08 -12.34
CA ASP A 54 22.99 6.10 -13.24
C ASP A 54 22.83 4.67 -12.73
N ALA A 55 23.00 4.45 -11.42
CA ALA A 55 22.80 3.16 -10.77
C ALA A 55 21.34 2.69 -10.89
N ILE A 56 20.36 3.59 -10.72
CA ILE A 56 18.94 3.26 -10.89
C ILE A 56 18.61 2.91 -12.34
N ALA A 57 19.17 3.63 -13.32
CA ALA A 57 18.98 3.27 -14.72
C ALA A 57 19.60 1.91 -15.07
N ALA A 58 20.79 1.61 -14.54
CA ALA A 58 21.41 0.30 -14.70
C ALA A 58 20.52 -0.81 -14.10
N GLN A 59 20.02 -0.63 -12.87
CA GLN A 59 19.15 -1.58 -12.19
C GLN A 59 17.84 -1.84 -12.96
N LEU A 60 17.24 -0.80 -13.55
CA LEU A 60 16.05 -0.94 -14.39
C LEU A 60 16.34 -1.74 -15.66
N GLY A 61 17.56 -1.64 -16.20
CA GLY A 61 18.00 -2.41 -17.37
C GLY A 61 18.07 -3.92 -17.11
N GLU A 62 18.23 -4.34 -15.85
CA GLU A 62 18.21 -5.76 -15.46
C GLU A 62 16.81 -6.39 -15.53
N TRP A 63 15.75 -5.58 -15.70
CA TRP A 63 14.36 -6.06 -15.78
C TRP A 63 13.82 -6.16 -17.22
N ASP A 64 14.73 -6.29 -18.20
CA ASP A 64 14.40 -6.33 -19.63
C ASP A 64 13.58 -5.10 -20.10
N LEU A 65 13.83 -3.93 -19.50
CA LEU A 65 13.17 -2.67 -19.84
C LEU A 65 14.00 -1.87 -20.85
N ASN A 66 13.31 -1.16 -21.74
CA ASN A 66 13.94 -0.21 -22.66
C ASN A 66 14.19 1.12 -21.92
N VAL A 67 15.32 1.18 -21.19
CA VAL A 67 15.69 2.33 -20.36
C VAL A 67 16.32 3.44 -21.22
N ARG A 68 15.77 4.65 -21.11
CA ARG A 68 16.26 5.86 -21.79
C ARG A 68 16.62 6.94 -20.79
N ARG A 69 17.67 7.71 -21.07
CA ARG A 69 18.12 8.84 -20.23
C ARG A 69 17.65 10.16 -20.82
N ASP A 70 16.96 10.95 -19.99
CA ASP A 70 16.54 12.35 -20.21
C ASP A 70 15.65 12.67 -21.42
N GLU A 71 15.67 11.86 -22.48
CA GLU A 71 14.90 12.03 -23.71
C GLU A 71 14.27 10.70 -24.15
N ALA A 72 12.95 10.68 -24.31
CA ALA A 72 12.24 9.49 -24.78
C ALA A 72 12.08 9.45 -26.31
N GLY A 73 12.59 10.41 -27.09
CA GLY A 73 12.27 10.52 -28.52
C GLY A 73 10.76 10.66 -28.75
N ASP A 74 10.22 10.21 -29.88
CA ASP A 74 8.78 10.31 -30.19
C ASP A 74 7.91 9.21 -29.55
N ASP A 75 8.52 8.27 -28.84
CA ASP A 75 7.82 7.09 -28.32
C ASP A 75 6.96 7.41 -27.08
N LYS A 76 5.91 6.62 -26.91
CA LYS A 76 5.19 6.52 -25.65
C LYS A 76 6.08 5.85 -24.60
N VAL A 77 5.91 6.23 -23.33
CA VAL A 77 6.64 5.64 -22.20
C VAL A 77 5.67 4.99 -21.22
N GLY A 78 6.03 3.81 -20.71
CA GLY A 78 5.28 3.15 -19.65
C GLY A 78 5.57 3.77 -18.28
N ALA A 79 6.80 4.27 -18.08
CA ALA A 79 7.17 4.94 -16.85
C ALA A 79 8.16 6.09 -17.03
N ILE A 80 8.15 7.00 -16.08
CA ILE A 80 9.14 8.06 -15.89
C ILE A 80 9.66 7.94 -14.46
N VAL A 81 10.96 7.84 -14.28
CA VAL A 81 11.65 7.77 -12.99
C VAL A 81 12.54 8.99 -12.84
N VAL A 82 12.27 9.83 -11.85
CA VAL A 82 13.02 11.06 -11.59
C VAL A 82 13.92 10.83 -10.38
N VAL A 83 15.24 10.88 -10.54
CA VAL A 83 16.19 10.66 -9.45
C VAL A 83 16.83 11.99 -9.08
N VAL A 84 16.58 12.43 -7.84
CA VAL A 84 17.00 13.72 -7.27
C VAL A 84 17.58 13.53 -5.87
N THR A 85 18.24 12.40 -5.63
CA THR A 85 18.88 12.08 -4.34
C THR A 85 20.10 12.95 -4.06
N GLU A 86 20.76 13.44 -5.10
CA GLU A 86 21.96 14.30 -5.03
C GLU A 86 21.63 15.80 -5.10
N SER A 87 20.35 16.19 -5.09
CA SER A 87 19.96 17.61 -5.09
C SER A 87 20.16 18.26 -3.71
N GLU A 88 20.93 19.34 -3.67
CA GLU A 88 21.26 20.06 -2.43
C GLU A 88 20.45 21.35 -2.25
N ARG A 89 20.04 21.96 -3.36
CA ARG A 89 19.27 23.21 -3.38
C ARG A 89 18.00 23.08 -4.22
N PRO A 90 16.98 23.93 -3.99
CA PRO A 90 15.73 23.85 -4.76
C PRO A 90 15.92 24.06 -6.26
N THR A 91 16.95 24.83 -6.65
CA THR A 91 17.33 25.06 -8.06
C THR A 91 17.76 23.79 -8.77
N ASP A 92 18.30 22.82 -8.04
CA ASP A 92 18.86 21.58 -8.61
C ASP A 92 17.74 20.65 -9.11
N LEU A 93 16.53 20.81 -8.57
CA LEU A 93 15.34 20.08 -9.03
C LEU A 93 14.91 20.49 -10.44
N GLN A 94 15.26 21.70 -10.90
CA GLN A 94 14.70 22.27 -12.14
C GLN A 94 15.00 21.40 -13.37
N ALA A 95 16.27 21.03 -13.58
CA ALA A 95 16.68 20.28 -14.76
C ALA A 95 16.01 18.89 -14.86
N PRO A 96 16.09 18.00 -13.85
CA PRO A 96 15.46 16.69 -13.91
C PRO A 96 13.94 16.76 -14.00
N VAL A 97 13.30 17.67 -13.26
CA VAL A 97 11.83 17.83 -13.29
C VAL A 97 11.35 18.33 -14.65
N LEU A 98 12.03 19.28 -15.27
CA LEU A 98 11.65 19.77 -16.60
C LEU A 98 11.94 18.72 -17.70
N ALA A 99 12.98 17.90 -17.56
CA ALA A 99 13.21 16.77 -18.44
C ALA A 99 12.05 15.76 -18.38
N ALA A 100 11.58 15.42 -17.17
CA ALA A 100 10.41 14.57 -16.99
C ALA A 100 9.13 15.22 -17.54
N ALA A 101 8.91 16.51 -17.26
CA ALA A 101 7.72 17.26 -17.65
C ALA A 101 7.48 17.27 -19.17
N LYS A 102 8.55 17.38 -19.98
CA LYS A 102 8.49 17.30 -21.46
C LYS A 102 7.84 16.00 -21.95
N HIS A 103 7.93 14.92 -21.17
CA HIS A 103 7.49 13.58 -21.53
C HIS A 103 6.19 13.14 -20.84
N LEU A 104 5.61 13.95 -19.93
CA LEU A 104 4.37 13.57 -19.23
C LEU A 104 3.20 13.27 -20.18
N ARG A 105 3.10 13.98 -21.32
CA ARG A 105 2.06 13.71 -22.34
C ARG A 105 2.31 12.41 -23.12
N LYS A 106 3.54 11.89 -23.08
CA LYS A 106 3.96 10.63 -23.67
C LYS A 106 3.76 9.45 -22.71
N LEU A 107 3.41 9.69 -21.45
CA LEU A 107 3.05 8.62 -20.52
C LEU A 107 1.82 7.87 -21.04
N ASP A 108 1.90 6.54 -21.05
CA ASP A 108 0.78 5.68 -21.44
C ASP A 108 -0.34 5.66 -20.39
N LYS A 109 -1.51 5.15 -20.81
CA LYS A 109 -2.63 4.92 -19.89
C LYS A 109 -2.21 3.88 -18.84
N GLY A 110 -2.38 4.21 -17.56
CA GLY A 110 -1.90 3.37 -16.48
C GLY A 110 -0.37 3.32 -16.41
N GLY A 111 0.32 4.35 -16.92
CA GLY A 111 1.76 4.52 -16.74
C GLY A 111 2.12 4.94 -15.32
N ARG A 112 3.42 5.08 -15.06
CA ARG A 112 3.96 5.33 -13.71
C ARG A 112 4.93 6.49 -13.69
N LEU A 113 4.77 7.37 -12.72
CA LEU A 113 5.75 8.38 -12.39
C LEU A 113 6.29 8.08 -10.98
N VAL A 114 7.60 7.89 -10.86
CA VAL A 114 8.24 7.60 -9.58
C VAL A 114 9.36 8.60 -9.35
N VAL A 115 9.39 9.26 -8.20
CA VAL A 115 10.48 10.17 -7.84
C VAL A 115 11.29 9.56 -6.69
N ILE A 116 12.60 9.45 -6.86
CA ILE A 116 13.53 8.96 -5.83
C ILE A 116 14.29 10.16 -5.30
N SER A 117 14.17 10.41 -4.01
CA SER A 117 14.85 11.50 -3.32
C SER A 117 15.33 11.05 -1.95
N ARG A 118 16.19 11.86 -1.31
CA ARG A 118 16.57 11.63 0.07
C ARG A 118 15.48 12.14 1.00
N ALA A 119 15.30 11.48 2.14
CA ALA A 119 14.30 11.87 3.13
C ALA A 119 14.69 13.19 3.84
N GLN A 120 13.69 14.01 4.16
CA GLN A 120 13.87 15.13 5.08
C GLN A 120 14.22 14.63 6.49
N ASP A 121 14.97 15.46 7.22
CA ASP A 121 15.35 15.25 8.61
C ASP A 121 15.46 16.62 9.30
N GLU A 122 14.97 16.71 10.53
CA GLU A 122 14.90 17.96 11.29
C GLU A 122 16.25 18.59 11.59
N ASN A 123 17.34 17.81 11.49
CA ASN A 123 18.70 18.25 11.78
C ASN A 123 19.49 18.70 10.53
N LEU A 124 18.88 18.66 9.34
CA LEU A 124 19.54 19.07 8.09
C LEU A 124 19.63 20.59 7.94
N ASP A 125 20.59 21.05 7.13
CA ASP A 125 20.64 22.45 6.67
C ASP A 125 19.28 22.86 6.05
N PRO A 126 18.76 24.07 6.36
CA PRO A 126 17.45 24.49 5.88
C PRO A 126 17.27 24.44 4.36
N ALA A 127 18.30 24.73 3.56
CA ALA A 127 18.19 24.70 2.10
C ALA A 127 18.10 23.26 1.58
N LEU A 128 18.91 22.35 2.14
CA LEU A 128 18.85 20.93 1.81
C LEU A 128 17.50 20.33 2.24
N ASN A 129 17.05 20.63 3.46
CA ASN A 129 15.80 20.11 3.98
C ASN A 129 14.60 20.62 3.17
N ALA A 130 14.59 21.91 2.82
CA ALA A 130 13.56 22.50 1.94
C ALA A 130 13.55 21.86 0.54
N THR A 131 14.72 21.51 -0.01
CA THR A 131 14.84 20.82 -1.30
C THR A 131 14.17 19.45 -1.24
N ARG A 132 14.50 18.65 -0.21
CA ARG A 132 13.93 17.31 -0.01
C ARG A 132 12.42 17.36 0.28
N ALA A 133 11.97 18.27 1.15
CA ALA A 133 10.54 18.48 1.42
C ALA A 133 9.76 18.94 0.19
N GLY A 134 10.37 19.78 -0.66
CA GLY A 134 9.78 20.27 -1.91
C GLY A 134 9.42 19.15 -2.89
N VAL A 135 10.20 18.06 -2.90
CA VAL A 135 9.90 16.86 -3.71
C VAL A 135 8.56 16.24 -3.33
N GLU A 136 8.17 16.27 -2.06
CA GLU A 136 6.88 15.71 -1.65
C GLU A 136 5.70 16.48 -2.25
N GLY A 137 5.78 17.82 -2.23
CA GLY A 137 4.78 18.69 -2.85
C GLY A 137 4.70 18.51 -4.36
N LEU A 138 5.86 18.35 -5.01
CA LEU A 138 5.95 18.06 -6.45
C LEU A 138 5.23 16.75 -6.81
N VAL A 139 5.56 15.63 -6.16
CA VAL A 139 4.97 14.31 -6.46
C VAL A 139 3.46 14.31 -6.25
N ARG A 140 2.98 14.90 -5.14
CA ARG A 140 1.54 15.00 -4.89
C ARG A 140 0.84 15.84 -5.96
N SER A 141 1.44 16.95 -6.40
CA SER A 141 0.87 17.76 -7.49
C SER A 141 0.85 17.00 -8.80
N MET A 142 1.95 16.29 -9.12
CA MET A 142 2.04 15.47 -10.33
C MET A 142 1.00 14.35 -10.36
N GLY A 143 0.65 13.73 -9.22
CA GLY A 143 -0.43 12.74 -9.12
C GLY A 143 -1.79 13.29 -9.58
N HIS A 144 -2.07 14.57 -9.32
CA HIS A 144 -3.29 15.24 -9.79
C HIS A 144 -3.23 15.63 -11.28
N GLU A 145 -2.05 15.69 -11.87
CA GLU A 145 -1.84 16.12 -13.26
C GLU A 145 -1.71 14.97 -14.25
N VAL A 146 -1.18 13.82 -13.82
CA VAL A 146 -1.08 12.63 -14.66
C VAL A 146 -2.48 12.12 -15.03
N ARG A 147 -2.60 11.54 -16.23
CA ARG A 147 -3.90 11.19 -16.83
C ARG A 147 -3.97 9.71 -17.17
N GLY A 148 -5.16 9.24 -17.53
CA GLY A 148 -5.34 7.90 -18.08
C GLY A 148 -5.15 6.77 -17.06
N GLY A 149 -5.29 7.07 -15.77
CA GLY A 149 -5.14 6.10 -14.68
C GLY A 149 -3.69 5.85 -14.28
N SER A 150 -2.78 6.70 -14.75
CA SER A 150 -1.41 6.76 -14.29
C SER A 150 -1.33 7.29 -12.86
N THR A 151 -0.26 6.97 -12.16
CA THR A 151 -0.03 7.35 -10.75
C THR A 151 1.33 8.02 -10.60
N ALA A 152 1.46 8.89 -9.60
CA ALA A 152 2.72 9.50 -9.18
C ALA A 152 3.03 9.16 -7.73
N ASN A 153 4.18 8.54 -7.47
CA ASN A 153 4.61 8.15 -6.12
C ASN A 153 6.09 8.51 -5.89
N GLY A 154 6.53 8.47 -4.64
CA GLY A 154 7.90 8.78 -4.26
C GLY A 154 8.56 7.68 -3.44
N ILE A 155 9.89 7.59 -3.54
CA ILE A 155 10.73 6.78 -2.64
C ILE A 155 11.68 7.75 -1.94
N LEU A 156 11.60 7.79 -0.61
CA LEU A 156 12.41 8.64 0.25
C LEU A 156 13.49 7.79 0.90
N VAL A 157 14.72 7.91 0.43
CA VAL A 157 15.86 7.14 0.91
C VAL A 157 16.51 7.87 2.08
N HIS A 158 16.65 7.22 3.23
CA HIS A 158 17.37 7.81 4.36
C HIS A 158 18.85 8.03 4.00
N ASP A 159 19.49 9.03 4.63
CA ASP A 159 20.93 9.21 4.49
C ASP A 159 21.67 7.97 5.02
N GLY A 160 22.72 7.56 4.32
CA GLY A 160 23.48 6.34 4.64
C GLY A 160 22.88 5.03 4.10
N VAL A 161 21.71 5.06 3.46
CA VAL A 161 21.15 3.91 2.72
C VAL A 161 21.48 4.06 1.23
N ALA A 162 22.01 3.02 0.57
CA ALA A 162 22.26 3.08 -0.87
C ALA A 162 20.96 3.31 -1.67
N ALA A 163 21.03 4.08 -2.77
CA ALA A 163 19.88 4.24 -3.68
C ALA A 163 19.48 2.91 -4.35
N THR A 164 20.38 1.93 -4.38
CA THR A 164 20.14 0.58 -4.88
C THR A 164 19.94 -0.47 -3.77
N ALA A 165 19.73 -0.04 -2.52
CA ALA A 165 19.41 -0.97 -1.44
C ALA A 165 18.18 -1.82 -1.80
N PRO A 166 18.10 -3.10 -1.35
CA PRO A 166 17.02 -4.02 -1.76
C PRO A 166 15.62 -3.41 -1.60
N SER A 167 15.40 -2.67 -0.51
CA SER A 167 14.10 -2.06 -0.24
C SER A 167 13.78 -0.85 -1.12
N VAL A 168 14.77 -0.14 -1.65
CA VAL A 168 14.56 0.91 -2.67
C VAL A 168 14.15 0.25 -3.98
N ILE A 169 14.86 -0.81 -4.38
CA ILE A 169 14.60 -1.52 -5.64
C ILE A 169 13.26 -2.25 -5.62
N ALA A 170 12.89 -2.89 -4.52
CA ALA A 170 11.57 -3.50 -4.35
C ALA A 170 10.45 -2.44 -4.33
N SER A 171 10.67 -1.27 -3.71
CA SER A 171 9.73 -0.14 -3.75
C SER A 171 9.52 0.36 -5.19
N LEU A 172 10.61 0.47 -5.96
CA LEU A 172 10.56 0.84 -7.37
C LEU A 172 9.78 -0.19 -8.18
N ASN A 173 10.06 -1.48 -8.01
CA ASN A 173 9.32 -2.55 -8.68
C ASN A 173 7.81 -2.49 -8.35
N PHE A 174 7.46 -2.34 -7.07
CA PHE A 174 6.07 -2.20 -6.63
C PHE A 174 5.37 -1.01 -7.32
N PHE A 175 5.99 0.18 -7.33
CA PHE A 175 5.42 1.35 -7.98
C PHE A 175 5.38 1.26 -9.51
N LEU A 176 6.33 0.56 -10.15
CA LEU A 176 6.29 0.35 -11.59
C LEU A 176 5.27 -0.71 -12.03
N SER A 177 4.86 -1.59 -11.12
CA SER A 177 3.96 -2.70 -11.44
C SER A 177 2.47 -2.34 -11.43
N GLY A 178 1.64 -3.30 -11.84
CA GLY A 178 0.19 -3.27 -11.62
C GLY A 178 -0.24 -3.48 -10.16
N ARG A 179 0.69 -3.75 -9.23
CA ARG A 179 0.40 -4.01 -7.81
C ARG A 179 0.05 -2.72 -7.06
N SER A 180 0.58 -1.59 -7.51
CA SER A 180 0.35 -0.26 -6.94
C SER A 180 -0.79 0.52 -7.61
N ALA A 181 -1.71 -0.16 -8.33
CA ALA A 181 -2.72 0.47 -9.18
C ALA A 181 -3.62 1.51 -8.49
N PHE A 182 -3.80 1.42 -7.16
CA PHE A 182 -4.58 2.37 -6.36
C PHE A 182 -3.76 3.09 -5.27
N VAL A 183 -2.43 3.06 -5.41
CA VAL A 183 -1.47 3.82 -4.59
C VAL A 183 -1.00 5.01 -5.42
N ASP A 184 -1.37 6.21 -4.99
CA ASP A 184 -1.12 7.43 -5.75
C ASP A 184 -0.91 8.61 -4.80
N GLY A 185 0.04 9.48 -5.12
CA GLY A 185 0.52 10.56 -4.28
C GLY A 185 1.14 10.10 -2.96
N GLN A 186 1.67 8.87 -2.90
CA GLN A 186 2.25 8.28 -1.68
C GLN A 186 3.77 8.18 -1.75
N PHE A 187 4.39 8.00 -0.59
CA PHE A 187 5.83 7.86 -0.44
C PHE A 187 6.15 6.58 0.32
N LEU A 188 7.21 5.89 -0.10
CA LEU A 188 7.84 4.84 0.69
C LEU A 188 9.14 5.37 1.27
N ARG A 189 9.23 5.44 2.60
CA ARG A 189 10.47 5.84 3.28
C ARG A 189 11.29 4.60 3.58
N VAL A 190 12.48 4.51 2.98
CA VAL A 190 13.41 3.40 3.17
C VAL A 190 14.49 3.85 4.15
N THR A 191 14.53 3.21 5.32
CA THR A 191 15.38 3.63 6.46
C THR A 191 16.53 2.67 6.75
N SER A 192 16.61 1.53 6.07
CA SER A 192 17.71 0.58 6.24
C SER A 192 17.96 -0.22 4.96
N GLU A 193 19.13 -0.86 4.91
CA GLU A 193 19.49 -1.81 3.85
C GLU A 193 19.01 -3.24 4.14
N GLN A 194 18.20 -3.44 5.20
CA GLN A 194 17.67 -4.76 5.52
C GLN A 194 16.78 -5.29 4.41
N GLY A 195 16.77 -6.61 4.28
CA GLY A 195 15.98 -7.33 3.31
C GLY A 195 16.77 -7.87 2.12
N SER A 196 16.05 -8.48 1.21
CA SER A 196 16.60 -9.05 -0.02
C SER A 196 15.56 -8.98 -1.13
N LEU A 197 16.04 -8.94 -2.37
CA LEU A 197 15.15 -9.05 -3.52
C LEU A 197 14.67 -10.50 -3.66
N PRO A 198 13.42 -10.73 -4.10
CA PRO A 198 12.93 -12.08 -4.33
C PRO A 198 13.61 -12.69 -5.56
N GLU A 199 13.81 -14.00 -5.54
CA GLU A 199 14.22 -14.75 -6.74
C GLU A 199 13.13 -14.74 -7.82
N ASP A 200 11.87 -14.79 -7.38
CA ASP A 200 10.67 -14.71 -8.23
C ASP A 200 9.78 -13.56 -7.75
N TRP A 201 9.67 -12.51 -8.57
CA TRP A 201 8.84 -11.35 -8.29
C TRP A 201 7.33 -11.68 -8.21
N ASP A 202 6.89 -12.80 -8.79
CA ASP A 202 5.51 -13.27 -8.67
C ASP A 202 5.26 -14.05 -7.38
N LYS A 203 6.31 -14.52 -6.70
CA LYS A 203 6.24 -15.23 -5.42
C LYS A 203 7.12 -14.61 -4.33
N PRO A 204 6.94 -13.31 -4.02
CA PRO A 204 7.77 -12.61 -3.04
C PRO A 204 7.58 -13.10 -1.59
N LEU A 205 6.58 -13.94 -1.33
CA LEU A 205 6.30 -14.52 -0.02
C LEU A 205 6.57 -16.03 0.03
N ALA A 206 7.30 -16.57 -0.95
CA ALA A 206 7.66 -17.98 -0.98
C ALA A 206 8.29 -18.45 0.35
N GLY A 207 7.72 -19.49 0.94
CA GLY A 207 8.21 -20.08 2.19
C GLY A 207 7.89 -19.27 3.45
N LYS A 208 7.05 -18.23 3.37
CA LYS A 208 6.55 -17.48 4.54
C LYS A 208 5.24 -18.08 5.06
N VAL A 209 5.03 -18.01 6.37
CA VAL A 209 3.78 -18.37 7.05
C VAL A 209 3.09 -17.10 7.52
N ALA A 210 1.85 -16.90 7.10
CA ALA A 210 1.07 -15.68 7.37
C ALA A 210 -0.25 -15.95 8.09
N ALA A 211 -0.49 -15.23 9.17
CA ALA A 211 -1.76 -15.19 9.86
C ALA A 211 -2.56 -13.94 9.44
N VAL A 212 -3.80 -14.11 8.99
CA VAL A 212 -4.67 -13.00 8.53
C VAL A 212 -5.95 -12.98 9.35
N THR A 213 -6.21 -11.90 10.08
CA THR A 213 -7.43 -11.74 10.89
C THR A 213 -8.58 -11.15 10.08
N GLY A 214 -9.82 -11.52 10.40
CA GLY A 214 -11.02 -11.10 9.66
C GLY A 214 -11.02 -11.64 8.22
N ALA A 215 -10.53 -12.87 8.03
CA ALA A 215 -10.25 -13.46 6.73
C ALA A 215 -11.46 -14.14 6.07
N ALA A 216 -12.63 -14.24 6.72
CA ALA A 216 -13.75 -14.99 6.17
C ALA A 216 -14.38 -14.33 4.94
N ARG A 217 -14.20 -13.02 4.73
CA ARG A 217 -14.78 -12.26 3.61
C ARG A 217 -14.06 -10.95 3.32
N GLY A 218 -14.53 -10.25 2.29
CA GLY A 218 -14.12 -8.88 1.99
C GLY A 218 -12.62 -8.73 1.75
N ILE A 219 -12.02 -7.70 2.37
CA ILE A 219 -10.59 -7.40 2.23
C ILE A 219 -9.73 -8.52 2.82
N GLY A 220 -10.07 -9.05 3.99
CA GLY A 220 -9.30 -10.14 4.61
C GLY A 220 -9.23 -11.39 3.75
N ALA A 221 -10.34 -11.78 3.12
CA ALA A 221 -10.35 -12.90 2.19
C ALA A 221 -9.51 -12.63 0.93
N ALA A 222 -9.50 -11.38 0.43
CA ALA A 222 -8.64 -11.01 -0.70
C ALA A 222 -7.15 -11.04 -0.34
N ILE A 223 -6.80 -10.59 0.88
CA ILE A 223 -5.44 -10.67 1.42
C ILE A 223 -5.00 -12.13 1.49
N ALA A 224 -5.80 -13.01 2.12
CA ALA A 224 -5.48 -14.43 2.26
C ALA A 224 -5.22 -15.09 0.89
N ARG A 225 -6.11 -14.87 -0.10
CA ARG A 225 -5.96 -15.43 -1.44
C ARG A 225 -4.70 -14.93 -2.15
N LEU A 226 -4.50 -13.61 -2.20
CA LEU A 226 -3.36 -13.03 -2.91
C LEU A 226 -2.03 -13.37 -2.24
N MET A 227 -1.96 -13.42 -0.91
CA MET A 227 -0.74 -13.86 -0.20
C MET A 227 -0.41 -15.33 -0.52
N SER A 228 -1.41 -16.20 -0.59
CA SER A 228 -1.23 -17.60 -1.01
C SER A 228 -0.75 -17.70 -2.46
N GLU A 229 -1.37 -16.96 -3.38
CA GLU A 229 -0.93 -16.86 -4.78
C GLU A 229 0.52 -16.35 -4.90
N ASN A 230 0.97 -15.51 -3.96
CA ASN A 230 2.33 -14.99 -3.86
C ASN A 230 3.29 -15.89 -3.04
N GLY A 231 2.88 -17.12 -2.71
CA GLY A 231 3.75 -18.16 -2.15
C GLY A 231 3.70 -18.35 -0.64
N ALA A 232 2.82 -17.65 0.09
CA ALA A 232 2.69 -17.80 1.54
C ALA A 232 1.77 -18.98 1.94
N GLU A 233 2.13 -19.64 3.02
CA GLU A 233 1.24 -20.54 3.77
C GLU A 233 0.29 -19.70 4.65
N ILE A 234 -1.01 -19.96 4.59
CA ILE A 234 -2.01 -19.08 5.20
C ILE A 234 -2.68 -19.73 6.42
N ILE A 235 -2.74 -18.98 7.52
CA ILE A 235 -3.66 -19.19 8.64
C ILE A 235 -4.74 -18.11 8.57
N ALA A 236 -5.92 -18.49 8.09
CA ALA A 236 -7.07 -17.62 7.99
C ALA A 236 -7.83 -17.60 9.33
N ILE A 237 -8.01 -16.42 9.91
CA ILE A 237 -8.59 -16.25 11.24
C ILE A 237 -9.86 -15.41 11.16
N ASP A 238 -10.93 -15.88 11.78
CA ASP A 238 -12.17 -15.11 11.97
C ASP A 238 -12.96 -15.66 13.15
N VAL A 239 -14.00 -14.95 13.57
CA VAL A 239 -14.84 -15.38 14.70
C VAL A 239 -15.57 -16.70 14.37
N PRO A 240 -15.90 -17.55 15.38
CA PRO A 240 -16.61 -18.81 15.15
C PRO A 240 -17.91 -18.66 14.35
N ALA A 241 -18.63 -17.55 14.53
CA ALA A 241 -19.86 -17.26 13.79
C ALA A 241 -19.64 -17.10 12.26
N ALA A 242 -18.42 -16.86 11.81
CA ALA A 242 -18.04 -16.80 10.40
C ALA A 242 -17.40 -18.10 9.90
N GLY A 243 -17.43 -19.18 10.69
CA GLY A 243 -16.69 -20.41 10.46
C GLY A 243 -16.91 -21.07 9.09
N GLU A 244 -18.15 -21.03 8.55
CA GLU A 244 -18.44 -21.57 7.21
C GLU A 244 -17.71 -20.79 6.11
N SER A 245 -17.81 -19.45 6.14
CA SER A 245 -17.13 -18.59 5.17
C SER A 245 -15.60 -18.66 5.33
N LEU A 246 -15.13 -18.78 6.56
CA LEU A 246 -13.71 -18.96 6.87
C LEU A 246 -13.17 -20.28 6.31
N ALA A 247 -13.88 -21.38 6.53
CA ALA A 247 -13.49 -22.70 6.01
C ALA A 247 -13.43 -22.69 4.48
N LYS A 248 -14.37 -22.00 3.81
CA LYS A 248 -14.33 -21.81 2.36
C LYS A 248 -13.05 -21.10 1.91
N VAL A 249 -12.69 -19.97 2.53
CA VAL A 249 -11.47 -19.24 2.18
C VAL A 249 -10.22 -20.08 2.45
N ALA A 250 -10.14 -20.76 3.61
CA ALA A 250 -9.01 -21.63 3.95
C ALA A 250 -8.84 -22.76 2.93
N ASN A 251 -9.92 -23.40 2.51
CA ASN A 251 -9.88 -24.45 1.48
C ASN A 251 -9.45 -23.91 0.11
N GLU A 252 -9.91 -22.72 -0.29
CA GLU A 252 -9.51 -22.09 -1.55
C GLU A 252 -8.01 -21.83 -1.61
N VAL A 253 -7.39 -21.47 -0.48
CA VAL A 253 -5.96 -21.12 -0.41
C VAL A 253 -5.07 -22.29 0.07
N GLY A 254 -5.64 -23.47 0.30
CA GLY A 254 -4.93 -24.62 0.88
C GLY A 254 -4.37 -24.36 2.29
N GLY A 255 -4.93 -23.39 3.01
CA GLY A 255 -4.47 -22.93 4.31
C GLY A 255 -5.23 -23.54 5.48
N LEU A 256 -4.93 -23.04 6.68
CA LEU A 256 -5.59 -23.43 7.92
C LEU A 256 -6.66 -22.42 8.33
N ALA A 257 -7.86 -22.89 8.67
CA ALA A 257 -8.88 -22.07 9.33
C ALA A 257 -8.69 -22.11 10.86
N LEU A 258 -8.59 -20.94 11.49
CA LEU A 258 -8.58 -20.78 12.95
C LEU A 258 -9.78 -19.92 13.36
N GLN A 259 -10.81 -20.55 13.95
CA GLN A 259 -11.96 -19.84 14.49
C GLN A 259 -11.61 -19.27 15.86
N LEU A 260 -11.42 -17.95 15.95
CA LEU A 260 -10.92 -17.27 17.13
C LEU A 260 -11.50 -15.86 17.22
N ASP A 261 -11.99 -15.50 18.42
CA ASP A 261 -12.25 -14.11 18.76
C ASP A 261 -10.91 -13.44 19.10
N ILE A 262 -10.49 -12.48 18.28
CA ILE A 262 -9.22 -11.78 18.47
C ILE A 262 -9.18 -10.94 19.77
N THR A 263 -10.32 -10.68 20.39
CA THR A 263 -10.41 -9.96 21.68
C THR A 263 -10.19 -10.86 22.89
N ALA A 264 -10.06 -12.18 22.69
CA ALA A 264 -9.73 -13.12 23.75
C ALA A 264 -8.39 -12.79 24.41
N GLU A 265 -8.23 -13.15 25.70
CA GLU A 265 -7.03 -12.82 26.47
C GLU A 265 -5.75 -13.43 25.89
N ASP A 266 -5.83 -14.60 25.26
CA ASP A 266 -4.68 -15.38 24.78
C ASP A 266 -4.61 -15.50 23.24
N ALA A 267 -5.35 -14.66 22.51
CA ALA A 267 -5.50 -14.77 21.05
C ALA A 267 -4.16 -14.78 20.29
N GLY A 268 -3.20 -13.92 20.67
CA GLY A 268 -1.89 -13.84 20.02
C GLY A 268 -1.07 -15.11 20.24
N LYS A 269 -1.13 -15.65 21.47
CA LYS A 269 -0.50 -16.94 21.80
C LYS A 269 -1.13 -18.08 20.99
N GLN A 270 -2.45 -18.17 20.91
CA GLN A 270 -3.13 -19.21 20.15
C GLN A 270 -2.75 -19.19 18.66
N ILE A 271 -2.61 -18.00 18.07
CA ILE A 271 -2.14 -17.84 16.68
C ILE A 271 -0.71 -18.37 16.52
N ALA A 272 0.20 -17.98 17.42
CA ALA A 272 1.59 -18.40 17.38
C ALA A 272 1.75 -19.91 17.61
N ASP A 273 1.07 -20.49 18.61
CA ASP A 273 1.05 -21.92 18.88
C ASP A 273 0.54 -22.71 17.66
N THR A 274 -0.51 -22.21 17.01
CA THR A 274 -1.09 -22.83 15.81
C THR A 274 -0.08 -22.85 14.66
N ALA A 275 0.60 -21.72 14.42
CA ALA A 275 1.62 -21.62 13.39
C ALA A 275 2.84 -22.51 13.70
N ALA A 276 3.32 -22.50 14.94
CA ALA A 276 4.41 -23.35 15.40
C ALA A 276 4.08 -24.83 15.23
N LYS A 277 2.87 -25.26 15.63
CA LYS A 277 2.43 -26.65 15.51
C LYS A 277 2.30 -27.12 14.05
N ARG A 278 1.79 -26.28 13.15
CA ARG A 278 1.50 -26.67 11.77
C ARG A 278 2.67 -26.45 10.81
N TYR A 279 3.46 -25.41 11.03
CA TYR A 279 4.48 -24.93 10.10
C TYR A 279 5.86 -24.72 10.74
N GLY A 280 5.98 -24.86 12.07
CA GLY A 280 7.23 -24.66 12.81
C GLY A 280 7.61 -23.19 13.05
N LYS A 281 6.89 -22.25 12.44
CA LYS A 281 7.18 -20.81 12.50
C LYS A 281 5.97 -19.95 12.15
N LEU A 282 6.07 -18.67 12.45
CA LEU A 282 5.21 -17.60 11.96
C LEU A 282 6.11 -16.48 11.43
N ASP A 283 5.86 -15.98 10.23
CA ASP A 283 6.66 -14.91 9.63
C ASP A 283 5.88 -13.59 9.56
N ILE A 284 4.56 -13.67 9.34
CA ILE A 284 3.72 -12.50 9.02
C ILE A 284 2.42 -12.53 9.82
N VAL A 285 2.01 -11.38 10.36
CA VAL A 285 0.67 -11.15 10.93
C VAL A 285 0.01 -9.94 10.27
N VAL A 286 -1.20 -10.15 9.74
CA VAL A 286 -2.03 -9.09 9.17
C VAL A 286 -3.25 -8.84 10.06
N HIS A 287 -3.22 -7.73 10.78
CA HIS A 287 -4.32 -7.24 11.61
C HIS A 287 -5.38 -6.55 10.74
N ASN A 288 -6.20 -7.34 10.06
CA ASN A 288 -7.28 -6.85 9.20
C ASN A 288 -8.67 -6.82 9.87
N ALA A 289 -8.91 -7.65 10.89
CA ALA A 289 -10.15 -7.63 11.62
C ALA A 289 -10.47 -6.22 12.17
N GLY A 290 -11.72 -5.81 12.01
CA GLY A 290 -12.18 -4.53 12.49
C GLY A 290 -13.69 -4.34 12.31
N ILE A 291 -14.27 -3.53 13.17
CA ILE A 291 -15.69 -3.19 13.15
C ILE A 291 -15.92 -1.68 13.16
N THR A 292 -17.11 -1.29 12.72
CA THR A 292 -17.62 0.08 12.83
C THR A 292 -18.93 0.07 13.64
N ARG A 293 -19.14 1.12 14.44
CA ARG A 293 -20.38 1.38 15.19
C ARG A 293 -20.66 2.88 15.11
N ASP A 294 -21.03 3.31 13.92
CA ASP A 294 -21.14 4.73 13.59
C ASP A 294 -22.29 5.39 14.34
N LYS A 295 -21.97 6.48 15.04
CA LYS A 295 -22.93 7.29 15.77
C LYS A 295 -22.32 8.67 16.05
N MET A 296 -23.13 9.72 15.98
CA MET A 296 -22.70 11.04 16.47
C MET A 296 -22.30 10.93 17.94
N LEU A 297 -21.19 11.56 18.35
CA LEU A 297 -20.66 11.45 19.71
C LEU A 297 -21.70 11.80 20.79
N ALA A 298 -22.51 12.82 20.56
CA ALA A 298 -23.61 13.22 21.44
C ALA A 298 -24.66 12.12 21.69
N ASN A 299 -24.70 11.09 20.84
CA ASN A 299 -25.62 9.96 20.91
C ASN A 299 -24.88 8.61 21.04
N MET A 300 -23.57 8.63 21.32
CA MET A 300 -22.76 7.43 21.48
C MET A 300 -23.04 6.78 22.83
N ASP A 301 -23.19 5.47 22.85
CA ASP A 301 -23.28 4.69 24.09
C ASP A 301 -21.96 3.94 24.35
N GLU A 302 -21.81 3.49 25.59
CA GLU A 302 -20.61 2.79 26.06
C GLU A 302 -20.33 1.52 25.25
N ALA A 303 -21.36 0.72 24.95
CA ALA A 303 -21.20 -0.54 24.23
C ALA A 303 -20.65 -0.34 22.81
N LYS A 304 -21.14 0.67 22.07
CA LYS A 304 -20.64 1.03 20.74
C LYS A 304 -19.22 1.61 20.78
N TRP A 305 -18.89 2.36 21.83
CA TRP A 305 -17.53 2.85 22.02
C TRP A 305 -16.57 1.69 22.34
N ALA A 306 -16.82 0.98 23.43
CA ALA A 306 -15.96 -0.06 23.97
C ALA A 306 -15.69 -1.18 22.97
N SER A 307 -16.72 -1.67 22.26
CA SER A 307 -16.52 -2.74 21.27
C SER A 307 -15.60 -2.35 20.11
N VAL A 308 -15.69 -1.10 19.64
CA VAL A 308 -14.81 -0.60 18.56
C VAL A 308 -13.37 -0.49 19.05
N ILE A 309 -13.13 0.04 20.26
CA ILE A 309 -11.79 0.10 20.87
C ILE A 309 -11.21 -1.31 21.05
N ALA A 310 -12.00 -2.21 21.64
CA ALA A 310 -11.58 -3.58 21.96
C ALA A 310 -11.11 -4.34 20.72
N VAL A 311 -11.91 -4.33 19.64
CA VAL A 311 -11.62 -5.08 18.41
C VAL A 311 -10.53 -4.40 17.58
N ASN A 312 -10.59 -3.08 17.40
CA ASN A 312 -9.78 -2.41 16.39
C ASN A 312 -8.40 -1.98 16.90
N LEU A 313 -8.17 -1.93 18.21
CA LEU A 313 -6.93 -1.43 18.79
C LEU A 313 -6.42 -2.30 19.95
N ASP A 314 -7.21 -2.49 21.00
CA ASP A 314 -6.74 -3.18 22.22
C ASP A 314 -6.34 -4.64 21.95
N ALA A 315 -7.15 -5.36 21.18
CA ALA A 315 -6.83 -6.71 20.72
C ALA A 315 -5.49 -6.78 19.99
N GLN A 316 -5.18 -5.80 19.14
CA GLN A 316 -3.92 -5.79 18.37
C GLN A 316 -2.70 -5.56 19.27
N LEU A 317 -2.80 -4.63 20.22
CA LEU A 317 -1.74 -4.36 21.19
C LEU A 317 -1.43 -5.63 22.00
N ARG A 318 -2.46 -6.25 22.58
CA ARG A 318 -2.32 -7.49 23.37
C ARG A 318 -1.77 -8.65 22.54
N MET A 319 -2.30 -8.86 21.33
CA MET A 319 -1.79 -9.89 20.43
C MET A 319 -0.32 -9.64 20.10
N ASN A 320 0.08 -8.40 19.80
CA ASN A 320 1.46 -8.07 19.46
C ASN A 320 2.41 -8.35 20.63
N GLU A 321 2.03 -8.04 21.87
CA GLU A 321 2.84 -8.39 23.05
C GLU A 321 3.11 -9.90 23.15
N GLN A 322 2.07 -10.72 22.94
CA GLN A 322 2.17 -12.18 22.99
C GLN A 322 2.96 -12.75 21.82
N LEU A 323 2.67 -12.28 20.60
CA LEU A 323 3.37 -12.68 19.39
C LEU A 323 4.87 -12.37 19.50
N LEU A 324 5.21 -11.14 19.93
CA LEU A 324 6.60 -10.71 20.09
C LEU A 324 7.29 -11.27 21.33
N ALA A 325 6.60 -12.04 22.17
CA ALA A 325 7.20 -12.85 23.23
C ALA A 325 7.35 -14.32 22.83
N HIS A 326 6.71 -14.74 21.73
CA HIS A 326 6.67 -16.13 21.30
C HIS A 326 7.81 -16.45 20.33
N GLU A 327 8.54 -17.55 20.59
CA GLU A 327 9.73 -17.96 19.82
C GLU A 327 9.47 -18.15 18.32
N ALA A 328 8.29 -18.67 17.97
CA ALA A 328 7.90 -18.88 16.58
C ALA A 328 7.79 -17.59 15.73
N PHE A 329 7.77 -16.39 16.36
CA PHE A 329 7.61 -15.09 15.70
C PHE A 329 8.75 -14.11 16.03
N GLN A 330 9.97 -14.61 16.27
CA GLN A 330 11.14 -13.77 16.55
C GLN A 330 12.11 -13.59 15.37
N ASN A 331 11.99 -14.40 14.32
CA ASN A 331 12.93 -14.40 13.21
C ASN A 331 12.45 -13.45 12.09
N SER A 332 12.87 -12.19 12.13
CA SER A 332 12.44 -11.16 11.17
C SER A 332 10.92 -11.04 11.10
N PRO A 333 10.22 -10.72 12.21
CA PRO A 333 8.76 -10.69 12.23
C PRO A 333 8.21 -9.55 11.38
N ARG A 334 7.07 -9.76 10.71
CA ARG A 334 6.42 -8.75 9.86
C ARG A 334 4.99 -8.55 10.31
N ILE A 335 4.62 -7.32 10.64
CA ILE A 335 3.25 -6.97 11.03
C ILE A 335 2.72 -5.91 10.08
N VAL A 336 1.53 -6.15 9.52
CA VAL A 336 0.76 -5.09 8.86
C VAL A 336 -0.60 -4.95 9.52
N THR A 337 -1.00 -3.72 9.78
CA THR A 337 -2.29 -3.41 10.40
C THR A 337 -3.13 -2.48 9.53
N MET A 338 -4.45 -2.64 9.61
CA MET A 338 -5.39 -1.83 8.86
C MET A 338 -5.74 -0.57 9.65
N SER A 339 -5.19 0.58 9.24
CA SER A 339 -5.67 1.91 9.60
C SER A 339 -6.85 2.31 8.69
N SER A 340 -7.07 3.60 8.46
CA SER A 340 -8.10 4.15 7.57
C SER A 340 -7.80 5.62 7.27
N THR A 341 -8.26 6.11 6.12
CA THR A 341 -8.33 7.56 5.86
C THR A 341 -9.12 8.32 6.93
N SER A 342 -10.12 7.70 7.56
CA SER A 342 -10.84 8.29 8.71
C SER A 342 -9.99 8.40 9.98
N GLY A 343 -8.95 7.57 10.13
CA GLY A 343 -7.98 7.71 11.22
C GLY A 343 -7.02 8.88 11.01
N ILE A 344 -6.83 9.31 9.76
CA ILE A 344 -5.95 10.42 9.40
C ILE A 344 -6.71 11.75 9.45
N ALA A 345 -7.86 11.81 8.78
CA ALA A 345 -8.61 13.06 8.59
C ALA A 345 -9.84 13.21 9.50
N GLY A 346 -10.18 12.18 10.27
CA GLY A 346 -11.47 12.08 10.95
C GLY A 346 -12.62 11.77 9.98
N ASN A 347 -13.79 11.45 10.55
CA ASN A 347 -15.03 11.32 9.78
C ASN A 347 -16.26 11.53 10.68
N ARG A 348 -17.32 12.11 10.12
CA ARG A 348 -18.54 12.41 10.85
C ARG A 348 -19.20 11.12 11.35
N GLY A 349 -19.47 11.04 12.65
CA GLY A 349 -20.11 9.88 13.28
C GLY A 349 -19.16 8.71 13.57
N GLN A 350 -17.85 8.91 13.39
CA GLN A 350 -16.83 7.87 13.55
C GLN A 350 -15.78 8.26 14.60
N THR A 351 -16.16 8.97 15.67
CA THR A 351 -15.19 9.36 16.71
C THR A 351 -14.52 8.15 17.36
N ASN A 352 -15.29 7.12 17.73
CA ASN A 352 -14.75 5.84 18.20
C ASN A 352 -13.81 5.19 17.17
N TYR A 353 -14.27 5.04 15.92
CA TYR A 353 -13.50 4.37 14.86
C TYR A 353 -12.23 5.14 14.48
N ALA A 354 -12.31 6.45 14.27
CA ALA A 354 -11.18 7.31 13.97
C ALA A 354 -10.13 7.28 15.10
N THR A 355 -10.56 7.29 16.37
CA THR A 355 -9.66 7.09 17.51
C THR A 355 -8.88 5.78 17.39
N THR A 356 -9.54 4.66 17.05
CA THR A 356 -8.83 3.39 16.88
C THR A 356 -7.86 3.39 15.70
N LYS A 357 -8.25 3.96 14.56
CA LYS A 357 -7.43 3.95 13.34
C LYS A 357 -6.25 4.93 13.42
N ALA A 358 -6.39 6.02 14.16
CA ALA A 358 -5.28 6.89 14.57
C ALA A 358 -4.38 6.19 15.61
N GLY A 359 -4.97 5.53 16.60
CA GLY A 359 -4.21 4.75 17.60
C GLY A 359 -3.37 3.64 16.99
N VAL A 360 -3.88 2.98 15.94
CA VAL A 360 -3.13 2.02 15.13
C VAL A 360 -1.91 2.66 14.48
N ILE A 361 -2.01 3.89 13.95
CA ILE A 361 -0.86 4.62 13.40
C ILE A 361 0.19 4.85 14.49
N GLY A 362 -0.24 5.33 15.66
CA GLY A 362 0.66 5.52 16.81
C GLY A 362 1.34 4.23 17.26
N MET A 363 0.61 3.11 17.32
CA MET A 363 1.14 1.79 17.63
C MET A 363 2.23 1.36 16.65
N VAL A 364 2.00 1.54 15.34
CA VAL A 364 2.98 1.21 14.30
C VAL A 364 4.26 2.02 14.49
N THR A 365 4.16 3.34 14.65
CA THR A 365 5.33 4.20 14.85
C THR A 365 6.09 3.83 16.13
N ALA A 366 5.39 3.61 17.25
CA ALA A 366 6.01 3.29 18.54
C ALA A 366 6.66 1.90 18.58
N THR A 367 6.22 0.96 17.74
CA THR A 367 6.73 -0.42 17.72
C THR A 367 7.86 -0.61 16.70
N ALA A 368 8.06 0.34 15.78
CA ALA A 368 9.00 0.23 14.66
C ALA A 368 10.43 -0.09 15.11
N GLU A 369 10.97 0.62 16.10
CA GLU A 369 12.34 0.42 16.58
C GLU A 369 12.56 -0.99 17.14
N ARG A 370 11.60 -1.49 17.94
CA ARG A 370 11.64 -2.87 18.46
C ARG A 370 11.65 -3.89 17.32
N MET A 371 10.85 -3.69 16.29
CA MET A 371 10.81 -4.58 15.12
C MET A 371 12.12 -4.57 14.35
N ALA A 372 12.71 -3.39 14.16
CA ALA A 372 14.01 -3.25 13.48
C ALA A 372 15.12 -4.02 14.21
N GLY A 373 15.11 -4.03 15.56
CA GLY A 373 16.02 -4.82 16.38
C GLY A 373 15.88 -6.34 16.21
N LEU A 374 14.71 -6.81 15.74
CA LEU A 374 14.44 -8.22 15.42
C LEU A 374 14.66 -8.53 13.92
N GLY A 375 15.17 -7.57 13.14
CA GLY A 375 15.31 -7.67 11.68
C GLY A 375 13.96 -7.72 10.95
N GLY A 376 12.90 -7.26 11.61
CA GLY A 376 11.52 -7.27 11.13
C GLY A 376 10.99 -5.86 10.86
N ASN A 377 9.71 -5.77 10.48
CA ASN A 377 9.04 -4.49 10.29
C ASN A 377 7.59 -4.51 10.78
N ILE A 378 7.08 -3.33 11.10
CA ILE A 378 5.66 -3.09 11.34
C ILE A 378 5.19 -1.88 10.56
N ASN A 379 4.10 -2.03 9.81
CA ASN A 379 3.54 -0.98 8.95
C ASN A 379 2.01 -0.96 9.02
N ALA A 380 1.39 0.12 8.56
CA ALA A 380 -0.05 0.21 8.39
C ALA A 380 -0.45 0.49 6.95
N ILE A 381 -1.60 -0.06 6.56
CA ILE A 381 -2.32 0.37 5.36
C ILE A 381 -3.52 1.19 5.77
N ALA A 382 -3.72 2.35 5.15
CA ALA A 382 -4.86 3.23 5.35
C ALA A 382 -5.72 3.28 4.08
N PRO A 383 -6.70 2.38 3.91
CA PRO A 383 -7.55 2.38 2.73
C PRO A 383 -8.39 3.65 2.61
N GLY A 384 -8.59 4.08 1.37
CA GLY A 384 -9.61 5.05 0.98
C GLY A 384 -10.96 4.37 0.74
N PHE A 385 -11.67 4.82 -0.30
CA PHE A 385 -12.91 4.19 -0.72
C PHE A 385 -12.61 2.90 -1.50
N ILE A 386 -12.91 1.75 -0.91
CA ILE A 386 -12.72 0.42 -1.52
C ILE A 386 -14.07 -0.26 -1.72
N GLU A 387 -14.32 -0.75 -2.95
CA GLU A 387 -15.54 -1.45 -3.33
C GLU A 387 -15.66 -2.79 -2.58
N THR A 388 -16.50 -2.79 -1.54
CA THR A 388 -16.81 -3.94 -0.68
C THR A 388 -18.32 -4.04 -0.43
N GLU A 389 -18.77 -5.17 0.13
CA GLU A 389 -20.14 -5.31 0.64
C GLU A 389 -20.50 -4.21 1.64
N MET A 390 -19.56 -3.79 2.50
CA MET A 390 -19.76 -2.73 3.47
C MET A 390 -20.03 -1.38 2.79
N THR A 391 -19.22 -1.01 1.79
CA THR A 391 -19.46 0.24 1.04
C THR A 391 -20.72 0.19 0.17
N ALA A 392 -21.19 -1.01 -0.19
CA ALA A 392 -22.42 -1.16 -0.94
C ALA A 392 -23.66 -0.77 -0.11
N ALA A 393 -23.57 -0.76 1.22
CA ALA A 393 -24.64 -0.28 2.11
C ALA A 393 -24.73 1.26 2.22
N ILE A 394 -23.72 2.00 1.75
CA ILE A 394 -23.73 3.47 1.76
C ILE A 394 -24.81 3.98 0.78
N PRO A 395 -25.61 5.01 1.15
CA PRO A 395 -26.59 5.63 0.26
C PRO A 395 -25.99 6.02 -1.09
N PHE A 396 -26.74 5.78 -2.17
CA PHE A 396 -26.24 5.85 -3.54
C PHE A 396 -25.52 7.17 -3.86
N ALA A 397 -26.13 8.32 -3.57
CA ALA A 397 -25.56 9.63 -3.89
C ALA A 397 -24.23 9.87 -3.15
N THR A 398 -24.22 9.67 -1.83
CA THR A 398 -23.00 9.78 -1.01
C THR A 398 -21.91 8.82 -1.46
N ARG A 399 -22.29 7.59 -1.82
CA ARG A 399 -21.37 6.56 -2.33
C ARG A 399 -20.73 6.98 -3.65
N GLN A 400 -21.51 7.54 -4.58
CA GLN A 400 -20.98 8.02 -5.86
C GLN A 400 -20.05 9.21 -5.69
N VAL A 401 -20.37 10.15 -4.80
CA VAL A 401 -19.45 11.26 -4.49
C VAL A 401 -18.14 10.71 -3.92
N ALA A 402 -18.19 9.92 -2.86
CA ALA A 402 -17.00 9.35 -2.22
C ALA A 402 -16.13 8.52 -3.19
N ARG A 403 -16.76 7.78 -4.10
CA ARG A 403 -16.09 7.01 -5.17
C ARG A 403 -15.26 7.89 -6.12
N ARG A 404 -15.65 9.15 -6.34
CA ARG A 404 -15.02 10.05 -7.32
C ARG A 404 -14.08 11.10 -6.72
N LEU A 405 -14.04 11.26 -5.39
CA LEU A 405 -13.19 12.23 -4.70
C LEU A 405 -11.72 11.76 -4.56
N ASN A 406 -11.12 11.31 -5.66
CA ASN A 406 -9.71 10.93 -5.74
C ASN A 406 -9.20 11.13 -7.18
N SER A 407 -7.88 11.23 -7.39
CA SER A 407 -7.27 11.48 -8.71
C SER A 407 -7.62 10.43 -9.76
N LEU A 408 -7.82 9.18 -9.34
CA LEU A 408 -8.20 8.07 -10.22
C LEU A 408 -9.71 8.00 -10.53
N GLN A 409 -10.50 8.89 -9.91
CA GLN A 409 -11.94 9.05 -10.06
C GLN A 409 -12.74 7.75 -9.96
N GLN A 410 -12.28 6.77 -9.17
CA GLN A 410 -12.99 5.50 -8.97
C GLN A 410 -12.71 4.90 -7.59
N GLY A 411 -13.51 3.91 -7.20
CA GLY A 411 -13.25 3.13 -5.99
C GLY A 411 -12.13 2.12 -6.23
N GLY A 412 -11.30 1.92 -5.20
CA GLY A 412 -10.31 0.85 -5.20
C GLY A 412 -10.98 -0.51 -5.02
N ARG A 413 -10.20 -1.57 -5.13
CA ARG A 413 -10.64 -2.96 -4.94
C ARG A 413 -9.88 -3.60 -3.78
N PRO A 414 -10.43 -4.65 -3.15
CA PRO A 414 -9.73 -5.41 -2.12
C PRO A 414 -8.33 -5.88 -2.54
N GLU A 415 -8.16 -6.24 -3.82
CA GLU A 415 -6.86 -6.62 -4.41
C GLU A 415 -5.83 -5.48 -4.34
N ASP A 416 -6.24 -4.22 -4.48
CA ASP A 416 -5.32 -3.08 -4.40
C ASP A 416 -4.73 -2.93 -2.98
N VAL A 417 -5.52 -3.25 -1.96
CA VAL A 417 -5.08 -3.25 -0.56
C VAL A 417 -4.16 -4.43 -0.28
N ALA A 418 -4.55 -5.62 -0.72
CA ALA A 418 -3.76 -6.83 -0.53
C ALA A 418 -2.37 -6.75 -1.18
N GLN A 419 -2.28 -6.17 -2.38
CA GLN A 419 -1.00 -5.98 -3.08
C GLN A 419 -0.05 -5.05 -2.32
N ALA A 420 -0.56 -3.97 -1.71
CA ALA A 420 0.24 -3.11 -0.84
C ALA A 420 0.73 -3.85 0.42
N ILE A 421 -0.12 -4.69 1.02
CA ILE A 421 0.26 -5.52 2.17
C ILE A 421 1.38 -6.50 1.80
N ILE A 422 1.24 -7.20 0.67
CA ILE A 422 2.25 -8.16 0.17
C ILE A 422 3.61 -7.49 0.01
N PHE A 423 3.66 -6.28 -0.55
CA PHE A 423 4.91 -5.52 -0.64
C PHE A 423 5.50 -5.25 0.75
N MET A 424 4.69 -4.70 1.68
CA MET A 424 5.15 -4.33 3.03
C MET A 424 5.70 -5.51 3.83
N VAL A 425 5.19 -6.72 3.60
CA VAL A 425 5.61 -7.95 4.31
C VAL A 425 6.54 -8.85 3.49
N SER A 426 7.00 -8.39 2.34
CA SER A 426 8.02 -9.10 1.56
C SER A 426 9.41 -8.87 2.16
N ASP A 427 10.39 -9.70 1.78
CA ASP A 427 11.79 -9.47 2.18
C ASP A 427 12.33 -8.16 1.61
N GLY A 428 11.90 -7.77 0.41
CA GLY A 428 12.20 -6.46 -0.18
C GLY A 428 11.47 -5.30 0.50
N GLY A 429 10.51 -5.56 1.40
CA GLY A 429 9.80 -4.53 2.15
C GLY A 429 10.44 -4.19 3.50
N LEU A 430 11.46 -4.94 3.96
CA LEU A 430 11.98 -4.85 5.33
C LEU A 430 12.61 -3.50 5.67
N GLY A 431 13.18 -2.79 4.70
CA GLY A 431 13.70 -1.44 4.87
C GLY A 431 12.62 -0.36 5.00
N VAL A 432 11.34 -0.71 4.82
CA VAL A 432 10.19 0.14 5.11
C VAL A 432 9.59 -0.30 6.45
N ASN A 433 9.69 0.56 7.46
CA ASN A 433 9.27 0.24 8.83
C ASN A 433 8.67 1.48 9.52
N GLY A 434 7.66 1.26 10.38
CA GLY A 434 6.93 2.34 11.05
C GLY A 434 6.08 3.18 10.10
N HIS A 435 5.80 2.69 8.89
CA HIS A 435 5.21 3.46 7.80
C HIS A 435 3.69 3.27 7.72
N VAL A 436 2.98 4.31 7.27
CA VAL A 436 1.55 4.28 6.96
C VAL A 436 1.33 4.60 5.49
N MET A 437 0.97 3.60 4.69
CA MET A 437 0.68 3.79 3.27
C MET A 437 -0.82 3.92 3.03
N ARG A 438 -1.25 4.98 2.34
CA ARG A 438 -2.65 5.08 1.91
C ARG A 438 -2.87 4.37 0.58
N VAL A 439 -3.83 3.45 0.55
CA VAL A 439 -4.33 2.83 -0.70
C VAL A 439 -5.64 3.51 -1.04
N CYS A 440 -5.56 4.66 -1.72
CA CYS A 440 -6.67 5.59 -1.81
C CYS A 440 -6.85 6.30 -3.17
N GLY A 441 -6.02 5.98 -4.17
CA GLY A 441 -6.05 6.66 -5.48
C GLY A 441 -5.84 8.17 -5.40
N GLN A 442 -5.08 8.63 -4.39
CA GLN A 442 -4.89 10.03 -4.03
C GLN A 442 -6.20 10.76 -3.67
N ASN A 443 -6.93 10.20 -2.70
CA ASN A 443 -8.11 10.86 -2.13
C ASN A 443 -7.75 12.24 -1.55
N MET A 444 -8.58 13.25 -1.85
CA MET A 444 -8.36 14.64 -1.40
C MET A 444 -8.42 14.82 0.12
N VAL A 445 -9.08 13.89 0.83
CA VAL A 445 -9.15 13.90 2.29
C VAL A 445 -7.79 13.48 2.88
N GLY A 446 -7.25 14.24 3.83
CA GLY A 446 -5.95 14.00 4.45
C GLY A 446 -5.64 14.97 5.59
N ALA A 447 -4.45 14.82 6.18
CA ALA A 447 -3.85 15.68 7.20
C ALA A 447 -2.36 15.84 6.91
#